data_AF-A0A955X166-F1
#
_entry.id   AF-A0A955X166-F1
#
_cell.length_a   1.000
_cell.length_b   1.000
_cell.length_c   1.000
_cell.angle_alpha   90.00
_cell.angle_beta   90.00
_cell.angle_gamma   90.00
#
_symmetry.space_group_name_H-M   'P 1'
#
loop_
_entity.id
_entity.type
_entity.pdbx_description
1 polymer ?
#
loop_
_entity_poly.entity_id
_entity_poly.type
_entity_poly.pdbx_seq_one_letter_code
_entity_poly.pdbx_strand_id
1 'polypeptide(L)'
;MRIVTHHYGANTGWAPELPPPGAAAAPEGGATVLMVFGASAFLDDPAPLRALRAAYPDAVATGCSSAGEILGDDIHDGGLVAAVLTFEQTRVRRVARGIAELGDARALGRALAEPLIGDDLQGIFVLSDGLAINGTQLMTGLQGLLPGVIITGGLAGDDDRFQRTWVLNEAGEPESGTACALGFYGPRVHRVRLQRRLAHLRARAPHHPRGGQRGLRAGR
;
A
#
# COMPACT_ATOMS: atom_id res chain seq x y z
N MET A 1 14.37 -5.24 9.52
CA MET A 1 13.23 -5.79 8.76
C MET A 1 13.79 -6.75 7.75
N ARG A 2 13.27 -7.98 7.70
CA ARG A 2 13.61 -8.97 6.68
C ARG A 2 12.45 -9.08 5.71
N ILE A 3 12.75 -9.25 4.42
CA ILE A 3 11.76 -9.44 3.36
C ILE A 3 12.05 -10.78 2.69
N VAL A 4 11.02 -11.59 2.50
CA VAL A 4 11.02 -12.75 1.60
C VAL A 4 9.89 -12.56 0.61
N THR A 5 10.14 -12.82 -0.66
CA THR A 5 9.10 -12.73 -1.70
C THR A 5 8.81 -14.12 -2.23
N HIS A 6 7.53 -14.45 -2.33
CA HIS A 6 7.04 -15.62 -3.04
C HIS A 6 6.23 -15.16 -4.25
N HIS A 7 6.31 -15.90 -5.34
CA HIS A 7 5.39 -15.77 -6.46
C HIS A 7 4.62 -17.07 -6.62
N TYR A 8 3.38 -16.97 -7.07
CA TYR A 8 2.57 -18.11 -7.49
C TYR A 8 2.21 -17.96 -8.97
N GLY A 9 2.47 -18.99 -9.76
CA GLY A 9 1.93 -19.14 -11.10
C GLY A 9 1.06 -20.39 -11.18
N ALA A 10 -0.04 -20.33 -11.93
CA ALA A 10 -0.98 -21.46 -12.04
C ALA A 10 -0.31 -22.77 -12.53
N ASN A 11 0.72 -22.66 -13.38
CA ASN A 11 1.46 -23.81 -13.92
C ASN A 11 2.71 -24.18 -13.12
N THR A 12 3.21 -23.27 -12.29
CA THR A 12 4.50 -23.41 -11.60
C THR A 12 4.36 -23.60 -10.10
N GLY A 13 3.20 -23.30 -9.53
CA GLY A 13 2.98 -23.25 -8.09
C GLY A 13 3.74 -22.10 -7.44
N TRP A 14 4.02 -22.24 -6.14
CA TRP A 14 4.77 -21.25 -5.37
C TRP A 14 6.28 -21.38 -5.60
N ALA A 15 6.95 -20.27 -5.94
CA ALA A 15 8.40 -20.18 -5.98
C ALA A 15 8.91 -18.89 -5.27
N PRO A 16 9.88 -19.00 -4.35
CA PRO A 16 10.32 -20.25 -3.72
C PRO A 16 9.15 -20.95 -3.03
N GLU A 17 9.27 -22.26 -2.81
CA GLU A 17 8.23 -23.07 -2.18
C GLU A 17 7.85 -22.48 -0.81
N LEU A 18 6.57 -22.54 -0.47
CA LEU A 18 6.11 -22.09 0.84
C LEU A 18 6.67 -23.00 1.94
N PRO A 19 6.96 -22.45 3.13
CA PRO A 19 7.28 -23.30 4.26
C PRO A 19 6.07 -24.19 4.61
N PRO A 20 6.29 -25.33 5.29
CA PRO A 20 5.20 -26.16 5.78
C PRO A 20 4.20 -25.35 6.62
N PRO A 21 2.90 -25.68 6.61
CA PRO A 21 1.90 -24.98 7.40
C PRO A 21 2.31 -24.84 8.87
N GLY A 22 2.26 -23.61 9.39
CA GLY A 22 2.64 -23.29 10.77
C GLY A 22 4.14 -23.30 11.09
N ALA A 23 5.02 -23.53 10.11
CA ALA A 23 6.46 -23.54 10.37
C ALA A 23 7.05 -22.13 10.58
N ALA A 24 6.41 -21.09 10.05
CA ALA A 24 6.91 -19.72 10.13
C ALA A 24 6.21 -18.94 11.24
N ALA A 25 6.77 -18.99 12.45
CA ALA A 25 6.31 -18.20 13.59
C ALA A 25 6.69 -16.72 13.47
N ALA A 26 5.85 -15.85 14.04
CA ALA A 26 6.18 -14.44 14.20
C ALA A 26 7.30 -14.25 15.26
N PRO A 27 8.16 -13.23 15.13
CA PRO A 27 9.19 -12.94 16.14
C PRO A 27 8.55 -12.45 17.44
N GLU A 28 9.13 -12.85 18.58
CA GLU A 28 8.71 -12.34 19.90
C GLU A 28 8.82 -10.82 19.97
N GLY A 29 7.74 -10.15 20.41
CA GLY A 29 7.67 -8.69 20.51
C GLY A 29 7.56 -7.92 19.20
N GLY A 30 7.51 -8.63 18.06
CA GLY A 30 7.42 -8.07 16.72
C GLY A 30 6.16 -8.51 15.97
N ALA A 31 6.23 -8.49 14.63
CA ALA A 31 5.14 -8.92 13.76
C ALA A 31 5.67 -9.46 12.42
N THR A 32 4.93 -10.41 11.84
CA THR A 32 5.07 -10.79 10.43
C THR A 32 3.87 -10.23 9.67
N VAL A 33 4.12 -9.58 8.53
CA VAL A 33 3.07 -9.06 7.63
C VAL A 33 3.18 -9.79 6.30
N LEU A 34 2.05 -10.31 5.81
CA LEU A 34 1.92 -10.76 4.43
C LEU A 34 1.30 -9.62 3.62
N MET A 35 1.98 -9.15 2.59
CA MET A 35 1.41 -8.24 1.59
C MET A 35 1.30 -8.98 0.27
N VAL A 36 0.07 -9.19 -0.21
CA VAL A 36 -0.19 -10.03 -1.38
C VAL A 36 -0.88 -9.24 -2.47
N PHE A 37 -0.40 -9.36 -3.69
CA PHE A 37 -0.98 -8.74 -4.88
C PHE A 37 -1.17 -9.80 -5.95
N GLY A 38 -2.28 -9.78 -6.67
CA GLY A 38 -2.46 -10.72 -7.77
C GLY A 38 -3.69 -10.45 -8.64
N ALA A 39 -3.94 -11.34 -9.57
CA ALA A 39 -5.06 -11.19 -10.49
C ALA A 39 -6.42 -11.20 -9.79
N SER A 40 -7.41 -10.56 -10.38
CA SER A 40 -8.79 -10.58 -9.86
C SER A 40 -9.43 -11.98 -9.84
N ALA A 41 -8.89 -12.93 -10.62
CA ALA A 41 -9.33 -14.32 -10.69
C ALA A 41 -9.22 -15.07 -9.35
N PHE A 42 -8.38 -14.61 -8.41
CA PHE A 42 -8.28 -15.22 -7.07
C PHE A 42 -9.52 -14.98 -6.18
N LEU A 43 -10.51 -14.21 -6.65
CA LEU A 43 -11.86 -14.23 -6.09
C LEU A 43 -12.55 -15.60 -6.29
N ASP A 44 -12.35 -16.22 -7.45
CA ASP A 44 -13.00 -17.49 -7.79
C ASP A 44 -12.23 -18.69 -7.22
N ASP A 45 -10.90 -18.62 -7.27
CA ASP A 45 -10.02 -19.65 -6.76
C ASP A 45 -9.02 -19.09 -5.73
N PRO A 46 -9.45 -18.89 -4.48
CA PRO A 46 -8.60 -18.37 -3.41
C PRO A 46 -7.64 -19.42 -2.83
N ALA A 47 -7.54 -20.62 -3.38
CA ALA A 47 -6.75 -21.71 -2.79
C ALA A 47 -5.27 -21.32 -2.57
N PRO A 48 -4.59 -20.61 -3.49
CA PRO A 48 -3.21 -20.18 -3.27
C PRO A 48 -3.07 -19.17 -2.12
N LEU A 49 -4.01 -18.23 -1.98
CA LEU A 49 -4.05 -17.29 -0.86
C LEU A 49 -4.19 -18.03 0.48
N ARG A 50 -5.06 -19.04 0.53
CA ARG A 50 -5.24 -19.89 1.72
C ARG A 50 -4.00 -20.70 2.06
N ALA A 51 -3.32 -21.25 1.06
CA ALA A 51 -2.06 -21.98 1.25
C ALA A 51 -0.97 -21.07 1.84
N LEU A 52 -0.82 -19.85 1.32
CA LEU A 52 0.10 -18.85 1.86
C LEU A 52 -0.23 -18.52 3.32
N ARG A 53 -1.51 -18.30 3.65
CA ARG A 53 -1.92 -18.01 5.03
C ARG A 53 -1.70 -19.20 5.97
N ALA A 54 -1.90 -20.43 5.50
CA ALA A 54 -1.62 -21.63 6.28
C ALA A 54 -0.11 -21.78 6.59
N ALA A 55 0.76 -21.35 5.66
CA ALA A 55 2.21 -21.33 5.86
C ALA A 55 2.65 -20.31 6.93
N TYR A 56 1.91 -19.21 7.09
CA TYR A 56 2.20 -18.11 8.02
C TYR A 56 0.97 -17.75 8.89
N PRO A 57 0.52 -18.64 9.80
CA PRO A 57 -0.76 -18.47 10.49
C PRO A 57 -0.79 -17.28 11.47
N ASP A 58 0.36 -16.88 12.01
CA ASP A 58 0.47 -15.74 12.94
C ASP A 58 0.67 -14.40 12.22
N ALA A 59 0.77 -14.40 10.89
CA ALA A 59 1.05 -13.19 10.14
C ALA A 59 -0.20 -12.34 9.93
N VAL A 60 -0.03 -11.03 10.02
CA VAL A 60 -1.05 -10.05 9.67
C VAL A 60 -1.10 -9.96 8.14
N ALA A 61 -2.18 -10.43 7.54
CA ALA A 61 -2.32 -10.45 6.08
C ALA A 61 -3.04 -9.20 5.54
N THR A 62 -2.50 -8.61 4.48
CA THR A 62 -3.18 -7.62 3.64
C THR A 62 -2.88 -7.92 2.19
N GLY A 63 -3.74 -7.45 1.31
CA GLY A 63 -3.55 -7.66 -0.11
C GLY A 63 -4.73 -7.19 -0.92
N CYS A 64 -4.51 -7.02 -2.21
CA CYS A 64 -5.55 -6.67 -3.14
C CYS A 64 -5.28 -7.21 -4.55
N SER A 65 -6.30 -7.18 -5.39
CA SER A 65 -6.10 -7.42 -6.81
C SER A 65 -5.26 -6.30 -7.44
N SER A 66 -4.53 -6.61 -8.51
CA SER A 66 -3.68 -5.66 -9.26
C SER A 66 -3.97 -5.72 -10.76
N ALA A 67 -3.42 -4.76 -11.49
CA ALA A 67 -3.29 -4.79 -12.94
C ALA A 67 -1.83 -5.19 -13.29
N GLY A 68 -1.60 -6.48 -13.48
CA GLY A 68 -0.28 -7.10 -13.63
C GLY A 68 0.50 -7.23 -12.31
N GLU A 69 1.25 -8.32 -12.20
CA GLU A 69 2.18 -8.56 -11.10
C GLU A 69 3.63 -8.29 -11.55
N ILE A 70 4.20 -7.16 -11.11
CA ILE A 70 5.59 -6.84 -11.40
C ILE A 70 6.49 -7.54 -10.39
N LEU A 71 7.32 -8.49 -10.85
CA LEU A 71 8.36 -9.12 -10.05
C LEU A 71 9.73 -8.82 -10.69
N GLY A 72 10.47 -7.88 -10.10
CA GLY A 72 11.71 -7.41 -10.72
C GLY A 72 11.43 -6.62 -12.00
N ASP A 73 11.97 -7.09 -13.12
CA ASP A 73 11.76 -6.49 -14.45
C ASP A 73 10.68 -7.23 -15.27
N ASP A 74 10.11 -8.31 -14.75
CA ASP A 74 9.13 -9.15 -15.45
C ASP A 74 7.70 -8.84 -14.99
N ILE A 75 6.78 -8.82 -15.96
CA ILE A 75 5.33 -8.76 -15.72
C ILE A 75 4.81 -10.20 -15.82
N HIS A 76 4.26 -10.69 -14.72
CA HIS A 76 3.57 -11.97 -14.68
C HIS A 76 2.07 -11.71 -14.73
N ASP A 77 1.38 -12.39 -15.64
CA ASP A 77 -0.08 -12.31 -15.76
C ASP A 77 -0.71 -13.50 -15.03
N GLY A 78 -1.77 -13.21 -14.25
CA GLY A 78 -2.61 -14.26 -13.65
C GLY A 78 -2.01 -14.92 -12.41
N GLY A 79 -1.01 -14.31 -11.78
CA GLY A 79 -0.29 -14.86 -10.64
C GLY A 79 -0.57 -14.15 -9.33
N LEU A 80 0.14 -14.56 -8.28
CA LEU A 80 0.25 -13.80 -7.03
C LEU A 80 1.71 -13.47 -6.77
N VAL A 81 1.95 -12.30 -6.20
CA VAL A 81 3.21 -11.93 -5.57
C VAL A 81 2.92 -11.63 -4.11
N ALA A 82 3.63 -12.31 -3.22
CA ALA A 82 3.50 -12.18 -1.78
C ALA A 82 4.84 -11.74 -1.18
N ALA A 83 4.85 -10.56 -0.54
CA ALA A 83 5.96 -10.11 0.28
C ALA A 83 5.69 -10.44 1.75
N VAL A 84 6.57 -11.22 2.35
CA VAL A 84 6.59 -11.56 3.77
C VAL A 84 7.57 -10.62 4.47
N LEU A 85 7.02 -9.65 5.22
CA LEU A 85 7.81 -8.70 6.01
C LEU A 85 7.90 -9.17 7.45
N THR A 86 9.11 -9.42 7.95
CA THR A 86 9.35 -9.72 9.37
C THR A 86 9.92 -8.49 10.08
N PHE A 87 9.22 -8.04 11.11
CA PHE A 87 9.62 -6.94 11.99
C PHE A 87 9.92 -7.48 13.39
N GLU A 88 11.10 -7.19 13.93
CA GLU A 88 11.48 -7.61 15.28
C GLU A 88 10.91 -6.72 16.39
N GLN A 89 10.64 -5.44 16.10
CA GLN A 89 10.27 -4.44 17.12
C GLN A 89 9.15 -3.49 16.67
N THR A 90 8.47 -3.84 15.58
CA THR A 90 7.32 -3.09 15.09
C THR A 90 6.09 -3.93 15.34
N ARG A 91 5.12 -3.37 16.07
CA ARG A 91 3.81 -3.99 16.20
C ARG A 91 2.95 -3.55 15.03
N VAL A 92 2.05 -4.43 14.59
CA VAL A 92 1.13 -4.14 13.49
C VAL A 92 -0.28 -4.46 13.94
N ARG A 93 -1.22 -3.55 13.67
CA ARG A 93 -2.65 -3.80 13.83
C ARG A 93 -3.33 -3.71 12.47
N ARG A 94 -4.36 -4.50 12.28
CA ARG A 94 -5.13 -4.57 11.05
C ARG A 94 -6.60 -4.29 11.31
N VAL A 95 -7.23 -3.61 10.37
CA VAL A 95 -8.67 -3.40 10.33
C VAL A 95 -9.13 -3.53 8.88
N ALA A 96 -10.08 -4.41 8.59
CA ALA A 96 -10.75 -4.47 7.30
C ALA A 96 -12.27 -4.32 7.46
N ARG A 97 -12.92 -3.60 6.54
CA ARG A 97 -14.36 -3.31 6.57
C ARG A 97 -14.95 -3.34 5.16
N GLY A 98 -16.17 -3.84 5.04
CA GLY A 98 -16.95 -3.76 3.82
C GLY A 98 -17.45 -2.34 3.56
N ILE A 99 -17.39 -1.88 2.31
CA ILE A 99 -17.87 -0.56 1.88
C ILE A 99 -19.39 -0.47 2.05
N ALA A 100 -20.11 -1.55 1.72
CA ALA A 100 -21.57 -1.60 1.80
C ALA A 100 -22.11 -1.47 3.25
N GLU A 101 -21.31 -1.82 4.26
CA GLU A 101 -21.69 -1.71 5.68
C GLU A 101 -21.90 -0.25 6.11
N LEU A 102 -21.18 0.68 5.48
CA LEU A 102 -21.11 2.08 5.91
C LEU A 102 -21.69 3.06 4.89
N GLY A 103 -21.83 2.66 3.62
CA GLY A 103 -22.50 3.42 2.56
C GLY A 103 -21.82 4.73 2.12
N ASP A 104 -20.83 5.21 2.87
CA ASP A 104 -20.05 6.43 2.62
C ASP A 104 -18.55 6.14 2.75
N ALA A 105 -17.78 6.51 1.73
CA ALA A 105 -16.33 6.36 1.70
C ALA A 105 -15.63 7.14 2.83
N ARG A 106 -16.16 8.30 3.22
CA ARG A 106 -15.62 9.07 4.35
C ARG A 106 -15.91 8.38 5.68
N ALA A 107 -17.12 7.86 5.88
CA ALA A 107 -17.46 7.04 7.05
C ALA A 107 -16.57 5.79 7.14
N LEU A 108 -16.32 5.11 6.01
CA LEU A 108 -15.38 4.00 5.95
C LEU A 108 -13.97 4.41 6.38
N GLY A 109 -13.47 5.54 5.91
CA GLY A 109 -12.17 6.03 6.32
C GLY A 109 -12.06 6.27 7.83
N ARG A 110 -13.13 6.78 8.45
CA ARG A 110 -13.18 6.94 9.91
C ARG A 110 -13.22 5.59 10.64
N ALA A 111 -14.04 4.66 10.17
CA ALA A 111 -14.17 3.33 10.75
C ALA A 111 -12.88 2.50 10.66
N LEU A 112 -12.06 2.71 9.62
CA LEU A 112 -10.73 2.12 9.52
C LEU A 112 -9.71 2.79 10.46
N ALA A 113 -9.77 4.12 10.62
CA ALA A 113 -8.82 4.87 11.44
C ALA A 113 -9.04 4.67 12.95
N GLU A 114 -10.28 4.64 13.40
CA GLU A 114 -10.62 4.67 14.84
C GLU A 114 -9.96 3.54 15.64
N PRO A 115 -9.96 2.26 15.22
CA PRO A 115 -9.31 1.19 15.97
C PRO A 115 -7.77 1.23 15.88
N LEU A 116 -7.22 2.03 14.95
CA LEU A 116 -5.78 2.18 14.77
C LEU A 116 -5.17 3.28 15.65
N ILE A 117 -5.98 4.14 16.28
CA ILE A 117 -5.50 5.19 17.18
C ILE A 117 -4.68 4.57 18.32
N GLY A 118 -3.48 5.13 18.55
CA GLY A 118 -2.60 4.72 19.65
C GLY A 118 -1.34 5.60 19.74
N ASP A 119 -0.77 5.71 20.93
CA ASP A 119 0.27 6.70 21.29
C ASP A 119 1.58 6.58 20.47
N ASP A 120 1.84 5.42 19.87
CA ASP A 120 3.05 5.18 19.09
C ASP A 120 2.79 4.75 17.64
N LEU A 121 1.59 5.02 17.11
CA LEU A 121 1.26 4.86 15.69
C LEU A 121 2.15 5.78 14.83
N GLN A 122 2.94 5.19 13.93
CA GLN A 122 3.86 5.93 13.07
C GLN A 122 3.38 6.06 11.62
N GLY A 123 2.56 5.13 11.15
CA GLY A 123 2.08 5.14 9.78
C GLY A 123 0.98 4.13 9.53
N ILE A 124 0.23 4.37 8.46
CA ILE A 124 -0.82 3.49 7.96
C ILE A 124 -0.57 3.13 6.51
N PHE A 125 -0.73 1.85 6.19
CA PHE A 125 -0.84 1.36 4.82
C PHE A 125 -2.30 0.94 4.58
N VAL A 126 -2.93 1.45 3.52
CA VAL A 126 -4.34 1.16 3.20
C VAL A 126 -4.48 0.62 1.78
N LEU A 127 -5.25 -0.45 1.64
CA LEU A 127 -5.72 -0.97 0.36
C LEU A 127 -7.24 -0.90 0.34
N SER A 128 -7.83 -0.47 -0.76
CA SER A 128 -9.28 -0.49 -0.93
C SER A 128 -9.67 -0.93 -2.33
N ASP A 129 -10.88 -1.46 -2.45
CA ASP A 129 -11.52 -1.72 -3.74
C ASP A 129 -11.39 -0.50 -4.66
N GLY A 130 -10.93 -0.69 -5.89
CA GLY A 130 -10.67 0.41 -6.83
C GLY A 130 -11.86 0.80 -7.69
N LEU A 131 -12.94 0.01 -7.69
CA LEU A 131 -14.13 0.23 -8.52
C LEU A 131 -15.30 0.78 -7.69
N ALA A 132 -15.38 0.43 -6.41
CA ALA A 132 -16.52 0.71 -5.55
C ALA A 132 -16.36 1.98 -4.68
N ILE A 133 -15.21 2.67 -4.72
CA ILE A 133 -14.93 3.76 -3.77
C ILE A 133 -14.37 5.05 -4.37
N ASN A 134 -14.73 6.17 -3.74
CA ASN A 134 -14.02 7.43 -3.91
C ASN A 134 -12.81 7.52 -2.97
N GLY A 135 -11.62 7.27 -3.51
CA GLY A 135 -10.37 7.28 -2.73
C GLY A 135 -10.08 8.61 -2.01
N THR A 136 -10.49 9.76 -2.57
CA THR A 136 -10.31 11.06 -1.92
C THR A 136 -11.15 11.18 -0.64
N GLN A 137 -12.39 10.70 -0.68
CA GLN A 137 -13.27 10.70 0.50
C GLN A 137 -12.79 9.72 1.56
N LEU A 138 -12.33 8.52 1.16
CA LEU A 138 -11.68 7.55 2.05
C LEU A 138 -10.51 8.18 2.79
N MET A 139 -9.58 8.78 2.05
CA MET A 139 -8.41 9.46 2.63
C MET A 139 -8.80 10.61 3.56
N THR A 140 -9.83 11.39 3.19
CA THR A 140 -10.36 12.46 4.04
C THR A 140 -10.87 11.92 5.38
N GLY A 141 -11.58 10.78 5.36
CA GLY A 141 -12.07 10.11 6.56
C GLY A 141 -10.94 9.63 7.47
N LEU A 142 -9.93 8.96 6.90
CA LEU A 142 -8.74 8.48 7.63
C LEU A 142 -7.95 9.63 8.27
N GLN A 143 -7.62 10.65 7.47
CA GLN A 143 -6.82 11.80 7.91
C GLN A 143 -7.53 12.64 8.98
N GLY A 144 -8.87 12.67 8.97
CA GLY A 144 -9.67 13.43 9.93
C GLY A 144 -9.52 12.97 11.39
N LEU A 145 -9.18 11.70 11.62
CA LEU A 145 -8.95 11.15 12.96
C LEU A 145 -7.47 11.00 13.33
N LEU A 146 -6.57 11.06 12.35
CA LEU A 146 -5.14 10.76 12.51
C LEU A 146 -4.25 11.87 11.93
N PRO A 147 -4.38 13.11 12.42
CA PRO A 147 -3.61 14.23 11.91
C PRO A 147 -2.10 13.99 12.15
N GLY A 148 -1.31 14.09 11.08
CA GLY A 148 0.16 13.97 11.15
C GLY A 148 0.73 12.56 10.99
N VAL A 149 -0.13 11.52 11.00
CA VAL A 149 0.25 10.15 10.65
C VAL A 149 0.45 10.05 9.15
N ILE A 150 1.53 9.39 8.70
CA ILE A 150 1.72 9.11 7.28
C ILE A 150 0.74 8.02 6.88
N ILE A 151 -0.13 8.32 5.92
CA ILE A 151 -1.03 7.34 5.31
C ILE A 151 -0.60 7.18 3.85
N THR A 152 -0.33 5.94 3.45
CA THR A 152 0.00 5.54 2.08
C THR A 152 -0.78 4.28 1.73
N GLY A 153 -0.81 3.91 0.45
CA GLY A 153 -1.71 2.85 0.02
C GLY A 153 -1.92 2.78 -1.48
N GLY A 154 -2.89 1.96 -1.86
CA GLY A 154 -3.28 1.73 -3.26
C GLY A 154 -4.74 1.35 -3.39
N LEU A 155 -5.22 1.41 -4.63
CA LEU A 155 -6.54 0.93 -5.02
C LEU A 155 -6.37 -0.40 -5.76
N ALA A 156 -7.25 -1.35 -5.48
CA ALA A 156 -7.26 -2.65 -6.13
C ALA A 156 -7.56 -2.49 -7.63
N GLY A 157 -6.89 -3.26 -8.49
CA GLY A 157 -7.02 -3.22 -9.94
C GLY A 157 -7.57 -4.52 -10.54
N ASP A 158 -7.97 -4.48 -11.80
CA ASP A 158 -8.50 -5.61 -12.57
C ASP A 158 -8.00 -5.57 -14.02
N ASP A 159 -6.69 -5.38 -14.20
CA ASP A 159 -6.07 -5.13 -15.50
C ASP A 159 -6.82 -4.06 -16.33
N ASP A 160 -7.12 -4.37 -17.58
CA ASP A 160 -7.92 -3.58 -18.51
C ASP A 160 -9.43 -3.89 -18.45
N ARG A 161 -9.84 -4.85 -17.61
CA ARG A 161 -11.23 -5.31 -17.52
C ARG A 161 -12.09 -4.37 -16.69
N PHE A 162 -11.57 -3.87 -15.58
CA PHE A 162 -12.28 -2.99 -14.64
C PHE A 162 -13.67 -3.53 -14.22
N GLN A 163 -13.79 -4.85 -14.03
CA GLN A 163 -15.07 -5.51 -13.72
C GLN A 163 -15.18 -5.89 -12.24
N ARG A 164 -14.10 -6.42 -11.66
CA ARG A 164 -14.09 -6.92 -10.29
C ARG A 164 -12.73 -6.78 -9.64
N THR A 165 -12.72 -6.35 -8.39
CA THR A 165 -11.51 -6.24 -7.60
C THR A 165 -11.68 -6.95 -6.27
N TRP A 166 -10.57 -7.28 -5.61
CA TRP A 166 -10.62 -7.82 -4.25
C TRP A 166 -9.64 -7.11 -3.33
N VAL A 167 -9.99 -7.08 -2.05
CA VAL A 167 -9.11 -6.77 -0.93
C VAL A 167 -9.31 -7.86 0.13
N LEU A 168 -8.27 -8.23 0.86
CA LEU A 168 -8.43 -9.21 1.93
C LEU A 168 -9.33 -8.66 3.07
N ASN A 169 -10.46 -9.32 3.31
CA ASN A 169 -11.43 -9.01 4.37
C ASN A 169 -10.96 -9.43 5.76
N GLU A 170 -11.71 -9.15 6.84
CA GLU A 170 -11.22 -9.40 8.20
C GLU A 170 -10.80 -10.88 8.44
N ALA A 171 -11.49 -11.83 7.79
CA ALA A 171 -11.17 -13.26 7.83
C ALA A 171 -9.95 -13.65 6.97
N GLY A 172 -9.36 -12.72 6.22
CA GLY A 172 -8.21 -12.88 5.34
C GLY A 172 -8.53 -13.52 3.99
N GLU A 173 -9.81 -13.51 3.59
CA GLU A 173 -10.28 -14.00 2.29
C GLU A 173 -10.40 -12.83 1.30
N PRO A 174 -10.16 -13.05 0.00
CA PRO A 174 -10.38 -12.02 -1.00
C PRO A 174 -11.87 -11.69 -1.11
N GLU A 175 -12.20 -10.41 -1.04
CA GLU A 175 -13.58 -9.93 -1.07
C GLU A 175 -13.68 -8.62 -1.87
N SER A 176 -14.70 -8.50 -2.70
CA SER A 176 -15.02 -7.27 -3.42
C SER A 176 -15.74 -6.28 -2.50
N GLY A 177 -15.56 -4.99 -2.79
CA GLY A 177 -16.21 -3.95 -2.01
C GLY A 177 -15.64 -3.82 -0.60
N THR A 178 -14.35 -4.08 -0.41
CA THR A 178 -13.69 -4.09 0.91
C THR A 178 -12.49 -3.15 0.95
N ALA A 179 -12.21 -2.60 2.13
CA ALA A 179 -11.00 -1.84 2.40
C ALA A 179 -10.29 -2.39 3.65
N CYS A 180 -8.96 -2.42 3.61
CA CYS A 180 -8.09 -2.93 4.67
C CYS A 180 -7.01 -1.90 4.99
N ALA A 181 -6.83 -1.57 6.26
CA ALA A 181 -5.79 -0.70 6.77
C ALA A 181 -4.88 -1.44 7.76
N LEU A 182 -3.58 -1.23 7.64
CA LEU A 182 -2.55 -1.66 8.58
C LEU A 182 -1.97 -0.45 9.29
N GLY A 183 -2.02 -0.43 10.62
CA GLY A 183 -1.29 0.51 11.46
C GLY A 183 0.05 -0.07 11.90
N PHE A 184 1.12 0.70 11.77
CA PHE A 184 2.48 0.34 12.19
C PHE A 184 2.90 1.16 13.41
N TYR A 185 3.35 0.48 14.46
CA TYR A 185 3.60 1.09 15.77
C TYR A 185 5.06 0.90 16.21
N GLY A 186 5.61 1.91 16.87
CA GLY A 186 6.93 1.87 17.52
C GLY A 186 8.01 2.66 16.78
N PRO A 187 9.15 2.93 17.43
CA PRO A 187 10.12 3.95 17.02
C PRO A 187 10.97 3.58 15.79
N ARG A 188 10.93 2.32 15.34
CA ARG A 188 11.72 1.81 14.20
C ARG A 188 11.01 1.90 12.85
N VAL A 189 9.84 2.53 12.80
CA VAL A 189 9.17 2.87 11.53
C VAL A 189 9.79 4.17 11.01
N HIS A 190 10.76 4.04 10.11
CA HIS A 190 11.48 5.20 9.57
C HIS A 190 10.62 5.95 8.54
N ARG A 191 10.40 7.24 8.79
CA ARG A 191 9.81 8.16 7.82
C ARG A 191 10.90 8.52 6.81
N VAL A 192 10.77 8.10 5.55
CA VAL A 192 11.62 8.66 4.48
C VAL A 192 11.14 10.08 4.21
N ARG A 193 11.77 11.05 4.87
CA ARG A 193 11.63 12.45 4.47
C ARG A 193 12.42 12.63 3.19
N LEU A 194 11.73 12.66 2.05
CA LEU A 194 12.25 13.30 0.85
C LEU A 194 12.44 14.78 1.18
N GLN A 195 13.60 15.12 1.74
CA GLN A 195 14.04 16.51 1.76
C GLN A 195 14.12 16.93 0.30
N ARG A 196 13.16 17.74 -0.16
CA ARG A 196 13.28 18.46 -1.42
C ARG A 196 14.53 19.33 -1.31
N ARG A 197 15.69 18.80 -1.73
CA ARG A 197 16.90 19.57 -2.06
C ARG A 197 16.62 20.38 -3.34
N LEU A 198 15.67 21.32 -3.26
CA LEU A 198 15.36 22.26 -4.34
C LEU A 198 15.26 23.69 -3.81
N ALA A 199 16.09 24.05 -2.83
CA ALA A 199 16.28 25.44 -2.40
C ALA A 199 17.56 26.09 -2.96
N HIS A 200 18.43 25.36 -3.66
CA HIS A 200 19.71 25.91 -4.17
C HIS A 200 19.79 26.04 -5.70
N LEU A 201 18.77 25.62 -6.45
CA LEU A 201 18.77 25.67 -7.92
C LEU A 201 18.01 26.87 -8.52
N ARG A 202 17.52 27.83 -7.72
CA ARG A 202 16.86 29.06 -8.22
C ARG A 202 17.68 30.35 -8.06
N ALA A 203 18.99 30.27 -7.79
CA ALA A 203 19.85 31.45 -7.60
C ALA A 203 20.93 31.64 -8.69
N ARG A 204 20.81 31.02 -9.87
CA ARG A 204 21.73 31.25 -11.00
C ARG A 204 20.97 31.40 -12.32
N ALA A 205 20.19 32.47 -12.43
CA ALA A 205 19.90 33.06 -13.73
C ALA A 205 20.84 34.29 -13.88
N PRO A 206 21.71 34.35 -14.89
CA PRO A 206 22.57 35.52 -15.09
C PRO A 206 21.73 36.74 -15.49
N HIS A 207 21.93 37.83 -14.75
CA HIS A 207 21.42 39.15 -15.10
C HIS A 207 21.91 39.55 -16.50
N HIS A 208 20.96 39.82 -17.39
CA HIS A 208 21.23 40.46 -18.67
C HIS A 208 21.47 41.96 -18.42
N PRO A 209 22.63 42.55 -18.79
CA PRO A 209 22.88 43.96 -18.58
C PRO A 209 22.06 44.79 -19.58
N ARG A 210 21.39 45.83 -19.07
CA ARG A 210 20.67 46.84 -19.84
C ARG A 210 21.63 47.54 -20.81
N GLY A 211 21.42 47.35 -22.10
CA GLY A 211 22.06 48.12 -23.16
C GLY A 211 21.69 49.60 -23.04
N GLY A 212 22.71 50.45 -22.96
CA GLY A 212 22.60 51.86 -22.64
C GLY A 212 22.09 52.73 -23.79
N GLN A 213 21.50 53.85 -23.39
CA GLN A 213 21.26 55.01 -24.23
C GLN A 213 22.58 55.51 -24.83
N ARG A 214 22.61 55.72 -26.15
CA ARG A 214 23.49 56.70 -26.79
C ARG A 214 22.64 57.57 -27.69
N GLY A 215 22.67 58.86 -27.41
CA GLY A 215 21.95 59.89 -28.16
C GLY A 215 22.61 60.21 -29.49
N LEU A 216 21.81 60.82 -30.36
CA LEU A 216 22.27 61.63 -31.48
C LEU A 216 21.44 62.92 -31.49
N ARG A 217 22.13 64.03 -31.23
CA ARG A 217 21.66 65.40 -31.44
C ARG A 217 22.08 65.86 -32.84
N ALA A 218 21.17 66.62 -33.45
CA ALA A 218 21.37 67.78 -34.32
C ALA A 218 21.88 67.60 -35.78
N GLY A 219 21.17 68.24 -36.71
CA GLY A 219 21.77 68.72 -37.96
C GLY A 219 20.81 69.07 -39.11
N ARG A 220 20.27 70.31 -39.08
CA ARG A 220 19.65 71.11 -40.16
C ARG A 220 18.25 70.74 -40.65
#